data_AF-A0AA39XNL0-F1
#
_entry.id   AF-A0AA39XNL0-F1
#
_cell.length_a   1.000
_cell.length_b   1.000
_cell.length_c   1.000
_cell.angle_alpha   90.00
_cell.angle_beta   90.00
_cell.angle_gamma   90.00
#
_symmetry.space_group_name_H-M   'P 1'
#
loop_
_entity.id
_entity.type
_entity.pdbx_description
1 polymer ?
#
loop_
_entity_poly.entity_id
_entity_poly.type
_entity_poly.pdbx_seq_one_letter_code
_entity_poly.pdbx_strand_id
1 'polypeptide(L)'
;DDNDDDYDEIPLQNQRPFGSGLHKKTIAFVPATADNGRLNSTNKNLASTSARPHLDVADLYLSMVLSKDKSQLSKNDAREESSPLKICDICRLPLESAPTPGQLAETKHESSLAHQVCIPHSHPPSALDRSRMGLSILSSQGWDPDARRGLGAAQQGIQYPVKARPKDDKLGLGIQVPKNLPPPKKKQEKLLDAKKVRKMAREEARRAERIRQSLYGRDDLERYLGPGADG
;
A
#
# COMPACT_ATOMS: atom_id res chain seq x y z
N ASP A 1 -45.58 23.18 4.42
CA ASP A 1 -44.48 23.63 5.30
C ASP A 1 -43.24 23.23 4.54
N ASP A 2 -42.90 24.09 3.58
CA ASP A 2 -42.09 23.80 2.40
C ASP A 2 -40.82 24.64 2.54
N ASN A 3 -39.75 24.05 3.06
CA ASN A 3 -38.47 24.72 3.36
C ASN A 3 -37.26 23.80 3.10
N ASP A 4 -37.29 22.98 2.06
CA ASP A 4 -36.15 22.11 1.67
C ASP A 4 -35.45 22.55 0.36
N ASP A 5 -35.97 23.55 -0.36
CA ASP A 5 -35.45 23.93 -1.69
C ASP A 5 -34.25 24.91 -1.66
N ASP A 6 -33.89 25.50 -0.50
CA ASP A 6 -32.81 26.50 -0.39
C ASP A 6 -31.40 25.89 -0.26
N TYR A 7 -31.26 24.56 -0.14
CA TYR A 7 -29.96 23.92 0.10
C TYR A 7 -29.08 23.79 -1.14
N ASP A 8 -29.70 23.67 -2.33
CA ASP A 8 -28.99 23.45 -3.59
C ASP A 8 -28.48 24.75 -4.25
N GLU A 9 -28.97 25.92 -3.82
CA GLU A 9 -28.55 27.24 -4.33
C GLU A 9 -27.31 27.82 -3.61
N ILE A 10 -26.88 27.22 -2.49
CA ILE A 10 -25.75 27.73 -1.69
C ILE A 10 -24.43 27.22 -2.30
N PRO A 11 -23.48 28.11 -2.67
CA PRO A 11 -22.15 27.71 -3.14
C PRO A 11 -21.46 26.76 -2.16
N LEU A 12 -20.75 25.74 -2.68
CA LEU A 12 -20.14 24.66 -1.88
C LEU A 12 -19.29 25.16 -0.69
N GLN A 13 -18.64 26.32 -0.80
CA GLN A 13 -17.84 26.91 0.29
C GLN A 13 -18.67 27.33 1.50
N ASN A 14 -19.95 27.65 1.32
CA ASN A 14 -20.86 28.12 2.36
C ASN A 14 -21.81 27.01 2.86
N GLN A 15 -21.75 25.81 2.28
CA GLN A 15 -22.53 24.68 2.75
C GLN A 15 -21.99 24.15 4.08
N ARG A 16 -22.90 23.74 4.97
CA ARG A 16 -22.52 23.20 6.27
C ARG A 16 -21.72 21.90 6.08
N PRO A 17 -20.64 21.69 6.83
CA PRO A 17 -19.85 20.46 6.71
C PRO A 17 -20.71 19.24 7.08
N PHE A 18 -20.58 18.19 6.28
CA PHE A 18 -21.35 16.96 6.43
C PHE A 18 -21.19 16.39 7.85
N GLY A 19 -22.31 16.19 8.55
CA GLY A 19 -22.33 15.70 9.93
C GLY A 19 -22.52 16.78 11.01
N SER A 20 -22.65 18.06 10.65
CA SER A 20 -23.17 19.07 11.57
C SER A 20 -24.66 18.78 11.84
N GLY A 21 -24.99 18.26 13.03
CA GLY A 21 -26.35 17.89 13.42
C GLY A 21 -26.53 16.42 13.82
N LEU A 22 -25.56 15.54 13.53
CA LEU A 22 -25.63 14.16 14.01
C LEU A 22 -24.99 14.07 15.41
N HIS A 23 -25.81 13.86 16.46
CA HIS A 23 -25.32 13.62 17.81
C HIS A 23 -24.46 12.35 17.86
N LYS A 24 -23.14 12.51 17.94
CA LYS A 24 -22.20 11.40 18.12
C LYS A 24 -22.00 11.18 19.62
N LYS A 25 -22.41 10.02 20.14
CA LYS A 25 -22.00 9.58 21.48
C LYS A 25 -20.48 9.43 21.47
N THR A 26 -19.78 10.21 22.28
CA THR A 26 -18.32 10.12 22.41
C THR A 26 -17.96 8.79 23.06
N ILE A 27 -17.05 8.04 22.43
CA ILE A 27 -16.50 6.81 23.01
C ILE A 27 -15.48 7.23 24.08
N ALA A 28 -15.66 6.76 25.31
CA ALA A 28 -14.68 6.96 26.36
C ALA A 28 -13.46 6.06 26.08
N PHE A 29 -12.33 6.66 25.75
CA PHE A 29 -11.07 5.93 25.65
C PHE A 29 -10.57 5.66 27.07
N VAL A 30 -10.57 4.39 27.48
CA VAL A 30 -9.94 3.95 28.72
C VAL A 30 -8.42 3.90 28.50
N PRO A 31 -7.61 4.63 29.28
CA PRO A 31 -6.15 4.56 29.20
C PRO A 31 -5.68 3.14 29.52
N ALA A 32 -4.76 2.60 28.71
CA ALA A 32 -4.19 1.26 28.90
C ALA A 32 -3.34 1.10 30.19
N THR A 33 -3.28 2.12 31.04
CA THR A 33 -2.47 2.19 32.25
C THR A 33 -3.29 2.19 33.54
N ALA A 34 -4.62 2.28 33.46
CA ALA A 34 -5.51 2.16 34.61
C ALA A 34 -6.03 0.74 34.69
N ASP A 35 -5.17 -0.16 35.16
CA ASP A 35 -5.49 -1.34 35.99
C ASP A 35 -4.25 -2.24 35.99
N ASN A 36 -3.83 -2.67 37.18
CA ASN A 36 -2.69 -3.55 37.43
C ASN A 36 -2.96 -4.99 36.94
N GLY A 37 -3.50 -5.15 35.74
CA GLY A 37 -3.69 -6.40 35.02
C GLY A 37 -2.51 -6.63 34.08
N ARG A 38 -1.39 -7.06 34.65
CA ARG A 38 -0.24 -7.63 33.91
C ARG A 38 -0.76 -8.76 33.02
N LEU A 39 -0.95 -8.48 31.74
CA LEU A 39 -1.14 -9.50 30.72
C LEU A 39 0.15 -10.33 30.70
N ASN A 40 0.04 -11.58 31.15
CA ASN A 40 1.14 -12.55 31.20
C ASN A 40 1.54 -12.96 29.78
N SER A 41 2.27 -12.08 29.09
CA SER A 41 3.03 -12.44 27.90
C SER A 41 4.46 -12.75 28.32
N THR A 42 4.87 -13.98 28.02
CA THR A 42 6.20 -14.57 28.21
C THR A 42 6.61 -14.83 29.66
N ASN A 43 6.61 -16.13 29.96
CA ASN A 43 7.06 -16.78 31.19
C ASN A 43 8.47 -16.28 31.58
N LYS A 44 8.55 -15.41 32.59
CA LYS A 44 9.77 -15.09 33.33
C LYS A 44 9.59 -15.50 34.77
N ASN A 45 10.50 -16.37 35.21
CA ASN A 45 10.82 -16.76 36.58
C ASN A 45 9.84 -17.69 37.30
N LEU A 46 10.06 -18.99 37.12
CA LEU A 46 9.93 -19.96 38.22
C LEU A 46 11.32 -20.12 38.83
N ALA A 47 11.55 -19.50 39.98
CA ALA A 47 12.69 -19.80 40.84
C ALA A 47 12.23 -20.77 41.92
N SER A 48 13.02 -21.83 42.13
CA SER A 48 13.07 -22.83 43.23
C SER A 48 13.14 -24.20 42.56
N THR A 49 14.20 -25.02 42.63
CA THR A 49 15.05 -25.39 43.76
C THR A 49 16.20 -26.23 43.18
N SER A 50 17.46 -25.88 43.41
CA SER A 50 18.57 -26.82 43.66
C SER A 50 19.88 -26.04 43.81
N ALA A 51 20.64 -26.37 44.84
CA ALA A 51 21.90 -25.75 45.18
C ALA A 51 22.94 -25.95 44.07
N ARG A 52 23.22 -24.88 43.32
CA ARG A 52 24.50 -24.50 42.67
C ARG A 52 24.29 -23.13 42.02
N PRO A 53 25.29 -22.21 42.03
CA PRO A 53 25.16 -20.96 41.30
C PRO A 53 25.06 -21.29 39.81
N HIS A 54 23.87 -21.12 39.24
CA HIS A 54 23.68 -21.23 37.79
C HIS A 54 24.31 -19.97 37.21
N LEU A 55 25.54 -20.08 36.70
CA LEU A 55 26.16 -19.06 35.89
C LEU A 55 25.18 -18.70 34.77
N ASP A 56 24.98 -17.39 34.57
CA ASP A 56 24.12 -16.87 33.52
C ASP A 56 24.56 -17.48 32.19
N VAL A 57 23.63 -18.12 31.50
CA VAL A 57 23.90 -18.82 30.24
C VAL A 57 24.51 -17.83 29.22
N ALA A 58 24.12 -16.55 29.29
CA ALA A 58 24.73 -15.49 28.49
C ALA A 58 26.23 -15.33 28.77
N ASP A 59 26.67 -15.45 30.03
CA ASP A 59 28.08 -15.34 30.42
C ASP A 59 28.90 -16.56 29.99
N LEU A 60 28.29 -17.75 29.97
CA LEU A 60 28.89 -18.95 29.37
C LEU A 60 29.11 -18.75 27.85
N TYR A 61 28.11 -18.24 27.12
CA TYR A 61 28.24 -17.96 25.70
C TYR A 61 29.23 -16.82 25.42
N LEU A 62 29.23 -15.75 26.24
CA LEU A 62 30.26 -14.70 26.14
C LEU A 62 31.65 -15.27 26.39
N SER A 63 31.84 -16.16 27.37
CA SER A 63 33.14 -16.78 27.61
C SER A 63 33.57 -17.67 26.44
N MET A 64 32.66 -18.39 25.79
CA MET A 64 32.97 -19.22 24.62
C MET A 64 33.31 -18.37 23.39
N VAL A 65 32.64 -17.23 23.21
CA VAL A 65 32.86 -16.35 22.05
C VAL A 65 34.05 -15.41 22.25
N LEU A 66 34.36 -15.03 23.49
CA LEU A 66 35.41 -14.06 23.83
C LEU A 66 36.68 -14.68 24.44
N SER A 67 36.71 -15.96 24.83
CA SER A 67 37.91 -16.54 25.45
C SER A 67 38.84 -17.22 24.46
N LYS A 68 39.75 -16.43 23.88
CA LYS A 68 41.16 -16.82 23.74
C LYS A 68 42.10 -15.61 23.59
N ASP A 69 42.05 -14.64 24.50
CA ASP A 69 43.10 -13.60 24.62
C ASP A 69 43.47 -13.30 26.09
N LYS A 70 43.52 -14.32 26.95
CA LYS A 70 44.06 -14.21 28.33
C LYS A 70 45.58 -14.42 28.41
N SER A 71 46.33 -13.98 27.38
CA SER A 71 47.80 -13.92 27.44
C SER A 71 48.40 -12.59 26.96
N GLN A 72 47.62 -11.51 26.90
CA GLN A 72 48.10 -10.16 26.54
C GLN A 72 47.42 -9.05 27.38
N LEU A 73 47.12 -9.30 28.66
CA LEU A 73 46.63 -8.24 29.56
C LEU A 73 47.53 -8.11 30.80
N SER A 74 48.77 -7.73 30.55
CA SER A 74 49.69 -7.20 31.57
C SER A 74 50.75 -6.29 30.93
N LYS A 75 50.29 -5.26 30.23
CA LYS A 75 50.99 -3.99 29.97
C LYS A 75 50.13 -3.21 29.00
N ASN A 76 49.41 -2.23 29.52
CA ASN A 76 49.20 -0.90 28.94
C ASN A 76 48.18 -0.15 29.81
N ASP A 77 48.49 -0.01 31.10
CA ASP A 77 48.12 1.18 31.84
C ASP A 77 49.11 2.27 31.42
N ALA A 78 48.80 2.92 30.29
CA ALA A 78 49.39 4.18 29.92
C ALA A 78 48.24 5.05 29.39
N ARG A 79 47.90 6.02 30.24
CA ARG A 79 47.10 7.20 29.96
C ARG A 79 47.65 7.88 28.70
N GLU A 80 47.11 7.55 27.54
CA GLU A 80 47.27 8.33 26.31
C GLU A 80 45.94 8.98 25.95
N GLU A 81 46.03 10.27 25.72
CA GLU A 81 44.94 11.18 25.43
C GLU A 81 44.10 10.66 24.27
N SER A 82 42.78 10.64 24.44
CA SER A 82 41.82 10.27 23.42
C SER A 82 41.94 11.21 22.22
N SER A 83 42.78 10.85 21.25
CA SER A 83 42.74 11.46 19.94
C SER A 83 41.34 11.22 19.35
N PRO A 84 40.70 12.24 18.74
CA PRO A 84 39.35 12.09 18.24
C PRO A 84 39.37 11.08 17.09
N LEU A 85 38.77 9.90 17.30
CA LEU A 85 38.45 8.98 16.21
C LEU A 85 37.59 9.76 15.20
N LYS A 86 38.10 9.95 13.99
CA LYS A 86 37.31 10.58 12.92
C LYS A 86 36.20 9.61 12.54
N ILE A 87 34.96 10.03 12.71
CA ILE A 87 33.77 9.29 12.28
C ILE A 87 33.44 9.78 10.87
N CYS A 88 33.13 8.86 9.96
CA CYS A 88 32.65 9.23 8.63
C CYS A 88 31.21 9.75 8.69
N ASP A 89 30.92 10.91 8.09
CA ASP A 89 29.56 11.50 8.09
C ASP A 89 28.53 10.66 7.32
N ILE A 90 28.99 9.90 6.33
CA ILE A 90 28.14 9.13 5.40
C ILE A 90 27.72 7.79 6.02
N CYS A 91 28.69 7.00 6.48
CA CYS A 91 28.44 5.64 6.98
C CYS A 91 28.49 5.55 8.52
N ARG A 92 28.84 6.63 9.21
CA ARG A 92 28.94 6.71 10.69
C ARG A 92 29.82 5.66 11.33
N LEU A 93 30.80 5.15 10.57
CA LEU A 93 31.79 4.19 11.05
C LEU A 93 33.06 4.94 11.51
N PRO A 94 33.72 4.47 12.58
CA PRO A 94 35.04 4.99 12.98
C PRO A 94 36.08 4.69 11.90
N LEU A 95 36.88 5.69 11.53
CA LEU A 95 38.04 5.51 10.66
C LEU A 95 39.23 5.08 11.51
N GLU A 96 39.83 3.93 11.18
CA GLU A 96 41.09 3.51 11.78
C GLU A 96 42.18 4.50 11.38
N SER A 97 42.72 5.25 12.36
CA SER A 97 43.83 6.16 12.15
C SER A 97 45.11 5.34 11.93
N ALA A 98 45.45 5.07 10.67
CA ALA A 98 46.81 4.65 10.34
C ALA A 98 47.80 5.76 10.79
N PRO A 99 49.03 5.42 11.22
CA PRO A 99 49.98 6.36 11.85
C PRO A 99 50.54 7.43 10.91
N THR A 100 50.13 7.46 9.64
CA THR A 100 50.49 8.51 8.68
C THR A 100 49.32 9.50 8.49
N PRO A 101 49.51 10.78 8.86
CA PRO A 101 48.50 11.80 8.64
C PRO A 101 48.45 12.12 7.16
N GLY A 102 47.42 11.64 6.46
CA GLY A 102 47.18 12.05 5.09
C GLY A 102 46.43 11.01 4.28
N GLN A 103 45.14 11.27 4.07
CA GLN A 103 44.28 10.89 2.94
C GLN A 103 44.13 9.40 2.57
N LEU A 104 45.08 8.51 2.84
CA LEU A 104 45.07 7.12 2.39
C LEU A 104 44.07 6.24 3.15
N ALA A 105 43.83 6.49 4.43
CA ALA A 105 42.81 5.76 5.21
C ALA A 105 41.39 6.22 4.86
N GLU A 106 41.18 7.53 4.70
CA GLU A 106 39.92 8.14 4.26
C GLU A 106 39.57 7.69 2.83
N THR A 107 40.51 7.74 1.89
CA THR A 107 40.28 7.30 0.50
C THR A 107 40.03 5.80 0.37
N LYS A 108 40.73 4.95 1.15
CA LYS A 108 40.43 3.50 1.19
C LYS A 108 39.04 3.24 1.76
N HIS A 109 38.68 3.96 2.82
CA HIS A 109 37.35 3.90 3.39
C HIS A 109 36.27 4.34 2.38
N GLU A 110 36.47 5.46 1.67
CA GLU A 110 35.56 5.97 0.63
C GLU A 110 35.39 4.99 -0.54
N SER A 111 36.47 4.30 -0.92
CA SER A 111 36.46 3.26 -1.94
C SER A 111 35.82 1.94 -1.50
N SER A 112 35.60 1.75 -0.19
CA SER A 112 35.00 0.53 0.34
C SER A 112 33.53 0.43 -0.07
N LEU A 113 33.08 -0.77 -0.45
CA LEU A 113 31.69 -1.04 -0.80
C LEU A 113 30.71 -0.62 0.31
N ALA A 114 31.12 -0.79 1.57
CA ALA A 114 30.30 -0.37 2.71
C ALA A 114 30.05 1.15 2.72
N HIS A 115 31.06 1.94 2.39
CA HIS A 115 30.92 3.39 2.27
C HIS A 115 30.11 3.75 1.03
N GLN A 116 30.44 3.17 -0.13
CA GLN A 116 29.74 3.44 -1.40
C GLN A 116 28.23 3.17 -1.32
N VAL A 117 27.81 2.13 -0.62
CA VAL A 117 26.37 1.81 -0.42
C VAL A 117 25.68 2.84 0.50
N CYS A 118 26.41 3.48 1.41
CA CYS A 118 25.87 4.51 2.30
C CYS A 118 25.85 5.91 1.66
N ILE A 119 26.51 6.13 0.52
CA ILE A 119 26.49 7.42 -0.18
C ILE A 119 25.03 7.77 -0.52
N PRO A 120 24.58 9.03 -0.32
CA PRO A 120 23.30 9.48 -0.83
C PRO A 120 23.32 9.40 -2.36
N HIS A 121 22.76 8.33 -2.90
CA HIS A 121 22.72 8.11 -4.35
C HIS A 121 21.84 9.18 -4.97
N SER A 122 22.39 9.97 -5.89
CA SER A 122 21.59 10.89 -6.69
C SER A 122 20.55 10.08 -7.46
N HIS A 123 19.27 10.30 -7.19
CA HIS A 123 18.21 9.69 -7.96
C HIS A 123 18.05 10.46 -9.28
N PRO A 124 17.91 9.76 -10.42
CA PRO A 124 17.57 10.45 -11.65
C PRO A 124 16.24 11.21 -11.43
N PRO A 125 16.12 12.43 -11.95
CA PRO A 125 14.92 13.22 -11.79
C PRO A 125 13.72 12.40 -12.28
N SER A 126 12.61 12.51 -11.55
CA SER A 126 11.36 11.88 -11.90
C SER A 126 10.93 12.29 -13.32
N ALA A 127 10.31 11.35 -14.05
CA ALA A 127 9.78 11.56 -15.39
C ALA A 127 8.53 12.48 -15.42
N LEU A 128 8.21 13.12 -14.29
CA LEU A 128 7.10 14.05 -14.20
C LEU A 128 7.48 15.36 -14.90
N ASP A 129 6.58 15.83 -15.74
CA ASP A 129 6.71 17.10 -16.42
C ASP A 129 6.50 18.26 -15.42
N ARG A 130 7.57 19.02 -15.17
CA ARG A 130 7.60 20.14 -14.21
C ARG A 130 6.78 21.35 -14.67
N SER A 131 6.38 21.41 -15.94
CA SER A 131 5.55 22.50 -16.46
C SER A 131 4.07 22.39 -16.06
N ARG A 132 3.64 21.22 -15.57
CA ARG A 132 2.24 21.00 -15.20
C ARG A 132 1.85 21.82 -13.98
N MET A 133 0.76 22.57 -14.09
CA MET A 133 0.23 23.41 -13.00
C MET A 133 0.05 22.64 -11.69
N GLY A 134 -0.44 21.39 -11.77
CA GLY A 134 -0.63 20.55 -10.58
C GLY A 134 0.68 20.29 -9.81
N LEU A 135 1.80 20.09 -10.52
CA LEU A 135 3.11 19.91 -9.89
C LEU A 135 3.62 21.22 -9.29
N SER A 136 3.42 22.35 -9.98
CA SER A 136 3.77 23.68 -9.47
C SER A 136 3.03 24.03 -8.16
N ILE A 137 1.75 23.67 -8.08
CA ILE A 137 0.98 23.84 -6.84
C ILE A 137 1.54 22.94 -5.74
N LEU A 138 1.80 21.65 -6.02
CA LEU A 138 2.36 20.74 -5.03
C LEU A 138 3.75 21.18 -4.53
N SER A 139 4.61 21.65 -5.43
CA SER A 139 5.94 22.15 -5.06
C SER A 139 5.85 23.44 -4.24
N SER A 140 4.88 24.33 -4.52
CA SER A 140 4.63 25.52 -3.70
C SER A 140 4.23 25.16 -2.26
N GLN A 141 3.60 23.99 -2.07
CA GLN A 141 3.26 23.44 -0.76
C GLN A 141 4.39 22.61 -0.13
N GLY A 142 5.60 22.65 -0.71
CA GLY A 142 6.77 21.96 -0.19
C GLY A 142 6.85 20.47 -0.55
N TRP A 143 6.06 19.99 -1.49
CA TRP A 143 6.19 18.62 -2.00
C TRP A 143 7.24 18.54 -3.12
N ASP A 144 8.28 17.74 -2.89
CA ASP A 144 9.34 17.52 -3.87
C ASP A 144 9.12 16.21 -4.65
N PRO A 145 9.00 16.27 -5.99
CA PRO A 145 8.80 15.08 -6.83
C PRO A 145 9.98 14.11 -6.80
N ASP A 146 11.20 14.58 -6.53
CA ASP A 146 12.41 13.74 -6.58
C ASP A 146 12.79 13.17 -5.21
N ALA A 147 12.16 13.65 -4.13
CA ALA A 147 12.38 13.16 -2.78
C ALA A 147 11.92 11.71 -2.55
N ARG A 148 11.11 11.12 -3.46
CA ARG A 148 10.51 9.77 -3.34
C ARG A 148 9.76 9.58 -2.03
N ARG A 149 9.03 10.63 -1.63
CA ARG A 149 8.28 10.69 -0.40
C ARG A 149 6.81 10.92 -0.67
N GLY A 150 5.97 10.32 0.18
CA GLY A 150 4.53 10.42 0.06
C GLY A 150 4.01 11.80 0.45
N LEU A 151 2.73 12.01 0.21
CA LEU A 151 1.99 13.15 0.76
C LEU A 151 1.68 12.93 2.25
N GLY A 152 1.48 14.01 3.01
CA GLY A 152 1.11 13.96 4.43
C GLY A 152 2.16 14.55 5.36
N ALA A 153 1.80 14.74 6.64
CA ALA A 153 2.64 15.46 7.62
C ALA A 153 4.01 14.81 7.86
N ALA A 154 4.08 13.48 7.87
CA ALA A 154 5.33 12.72 7.96
C ALA A 154 5.75 12.15 6.59
N GLN A 155 5.15 12.66 5.51
CA GLN A 155 5.39 12.23 4.13
C GLN A 155 5.16 10.71 3.91
N GLN A 156 4.17 10.16 4.62
CA GLN A 156 3.86 8.73 4.70
C GLN A 156 2.84 8.22 3.67
N GLY A 157 2.30 9.11 2.83
CA GLY A 157 1.27 8.77 1.84
C GLY A 157 1.77 7.85 0.73
N ILE A 158 0.83 7.31 -0.04
CA ILE A 158 1.14 6.52 -1.23
C ILE A 158 1.84 7.40 -2.28
N GLN A 159 2.95 6.92 -2.84
CA GLN A 159 3.73 7.64 -3.85
C GLN A 159 3.20 7.43 -5.26
N TYR A 160 2.64 6.24 -5.51
CA TYR A 160 2.17 5.83 -6.82
C TYR A 160 0.67 5.59 -6.78
N PRO A 161 -0.06 5.91 -7.87
CA PRO A 161 -1.47 5.58 -7.99
C PRO A 161 -1.73 4.07 -7.81
N VAL A 162 -2.80 3.75 -7.08
CA VAL A 162 -3.23 2.36 -6.91
C VAL A 162 -3.74 1.83 -8.25
N LYS A 163 -3.18 0.72 -8.71
CA LYS A 163 -3.63 0.06 -9.95
C LYS A 163 -4.88 -0.76 -9.66
N ALA A 164 -6.02 -0.36 -10.22
CA ALA A 164 -7.26 -1.12 -10.14
C ALA A 164 -7.17 -2.40 -11.00
N ARG A 165 -7.76 -3.49 -10.50
CA ARG A 165 -7.93 -4.72 -11.30
C ARG A 165 -9.29 -4.66 -12.01
N PRO A 166 -9.33 -4.77 -13.36
CA PRO A 166 -10.61 -4.82 -14.06
C PRO A 166 -11.37 -6.09 -13.67
N LYS A 167 -12.68 -5.96 -13.56
CA LYS A 167 -13.59 -7.09 -13.38
C LYS A 167 -14.20 -7.41 -14.73
N ASP A 168 -13.72 -8.48 -15.36
CA ASP A 168 -14.23 -8.92 -16.66
C ASP A 168 -15.53 -9.73 -16.54
N ASP A 169 -15.92 -10.10 -15.32
CA ASP A 169 -17.10 -10.91 -15.04
C ASP A 169 -18.39 -10.07 -15.04
N LYS A 170 -19.45 -10.60 -15.68
CA LYS A 170 -20.81 -10.03 -15.64
C LYS A 170 -21.56 -10.30 -14.32
N LEU A 171 -20.94 -11.03 -13.39
CA LEU A 171 -21.55 -11.33 -12.10
C LEU A 171 -21.54 -10.10 -11.19
N GLY A 172 -22.49 -10.02 -10.25
CA GLY A 172 -22.53 -8.97 -9.24
C GLY A 172 -21.25 -8.91 -8.39
N LEU A 173 -20.91 -7.72 -7.86
CA LEU A 173 -19.83 -7.57 -6.88
C LEU A 173 -20.20 -8.37 -5.61
N GLY A 174 -19.26 -9.16 -5.07
CA GLY A 174 -19.48 -9.98 -3.88
C GLY A 174 -19.99 -11.41 -4.12
N ILE A 175 -20.32 -11.79 -5.37
CA ILE A 175 -20.68 -13.18 -5.69
C ILE A 175 -19.39 -14.03 -5.72
N GLN A 176 -19.27 -14.97 -4.78
CA GLN A 176 -18.15 -15.91 -4.75
C GLN A 176 -18.35 -16.99 -5.81
N VAL A 177 -17.61 -16.89 -6.92
CA VAL A 177 -17.54 -17.96 -7.91
C VAL A 177 -16.66 -19.07 -7.33
N PRO A 178 -17.13 -20.34 -7.30
CA PRO A 178 -16.28 -21.45 -6.90
C PRO A 178 -15.01 -21.47 -7.77
N LYS A 179 -13.83 -21.55 -7.16
CA LYS A 179 -12.52 -21.54 -7.86
C LYS A 179 -12.34 -22.70 -8.87
N ASN A 180 -13.22 -23.70 -8.84
CA ASN A 180 -13.15 -24.90 -9.66
C ASN A 180 -14.01 -24.84 -10.94
N LEU A 181 -14.56 -23.69 -11.32
CA LEU A 181 -15.25 -23.60 -12.60
C LEU A 181 -14.22 -23.65 -13.74
N PRO A 182 -14.43 -24.53 -14.75
CA PRO A 182 -13.58 -24.52 -15.93
C PRO A 182 -13.63 -23.13 -16.58
N PRO A 183 -12.49 -22.60 -17.05
CA PRO A 183 -12.45 -21.28 -17.65
C PRO A 183 -13.48 -21.20 -18.80
N PRO A 184 -14.19 -20.08 -18.96
CA PRO A 184 -15.16 -19.93 -20.03
C PRO A 184 -14.44 -20.16 -21.36
N LYS A 185 -14.85 -21.20 -22.09
CA LYS A 185 -14.32 -21.49 -23.42
C LYS A 185 -14.59 -20.26 -24.28
N LYS A 186 -13.54 -19.56 -24.71
CA LYS A 186 -13.65 -18.46 -25.68
C LYS A 186 -14.41 -19.01 -26.88
N LYS A 187 -15.64 -18.54 -27.12
CA LYS A 187 -16.40 -18.90 -28.32
C LYS A 187 -15.58 -18.40 -29.50
N GLN A 188 -15.00 -19.32 -30.27
CA GLN A 188 -14.40 -18.95 -31.54
C GLN A 188 -15.51 -18.37 -32.40
N GLU A 189 -15.33 -17.13 -32.83
CA GLU A 189 -16.22 -16.46 -33.77
C GLU A 189 -16.22 -17.28 -35.05
N LYS A 190 -17.33 -17.95 -35.33
CA LYS A 190 -17.49 -18.71 -36.56
C LYS A 190 -17.70 -17.70 -37.68
N LEU A 191 -16.77 -17.62 -38.62
CA LEU A 191 -16.96 -16.92 -39.87
C LEU A 191 -18.13 -17.59 -40.62
N LEU A 192 -19.28 -16.93 -40.66
CA LEU A 192 -20.47 -17.42 -41.37
C LEU A 192 -20.41 -16.93 -42.83
N ASP A 193 -20.67 -17.83 -43.78
CA ASP A 193 -20.82 -17.45 -45.19
C ASP A 193 -21.95 -16.43 -45.38
N ALA A 194 -21.83 -15.55 -46.39
CA ALA A 194 -22.79 -14.48 -46.67
C ALA A 194 -24.25 -14.97 -46.78
N LYS A 195 -24.47 -16.17 -47.33
CA LYS A 195 -25.81 -16.78 -47.43
C LYS A 195 -26.39 -17.18 -46.06
N LYS A 196 -25.55 -17.65 -45.14
CA LYS A 196 -25.94 -18.02 -43.78
C LYS A 196 -26.30 -16.78 -42.96
N VAL A 197 -25.56 -15.68 -43.13
CA VAL A 197 -25.86 -14.38 -42.48
C VAL A 197 -27.23 -13.87 -42.92
N ARG A 198 -27.54 -13.86 -44.23
CA ARG A 198 -28.86 -13.44 -44.73
C ARG A 198 -30.01 -14.31 -44.20
N LYS A 199 -29.78 -15.63 -44.07
CA LYS A 199 -30.78 -16.55 -43.51
C LYS A 199 -31.05 -16.26 -42.02
N MET A 200 -29.97 -16.09 -41.24
CA MET A 200 -30.06 -15.78 -39.81
C MET A 200 -30.79 -14.44 -39.58
N ALA A 201 -30.46 -13.40 -40.34
CA ALA A 201 -31.12 -12.10 -40.24
C ALA A 201 -32.63 -12.18 -40.56
N ARG A 202 -33.03 -12.98 -41.56
CA ARG A 202 -34.45 -13.20 -41.88
C ARG A 202 -35.19 -13.95 -40.77
N GLU A 203 -34.54 -14.94 -40.15
CA GLU A 203 -35.12 -15.66 -39.01
C GLU A 203 -35.23 -14.77 -37.77
N GLU A 204 -34.23 -13.92 -37.51
CA GLU A 204 -34.27 -12.92 -36.46
C GLU A 204 -35.37 -11.88 -36.69
N ALA A 205 -35.53 -11.39 -37.91
CA ALA A 205 -36.64 -10.49 -38.27
C ALA A 205 -38.01 -11.13 -38.01
N ARG A 206 -38.19 -12.39 -38.39
CA ARG A 206 -39.43 -13.14 -38.11
C ARG A 206 -39.66 -13.37 -36.62
N ARG A 207 -38.61 -13.64 -35.84
CA ARG A 207 -38.73 -13.77 -34.37
C ARG A 207 -39.06 -12.42 -33.73
N ALA A 208 -38.41 -11.35 -34.18
CA ALA A 208 -38.64 -10.00 -33.67
C ALA A 208 -40.08 -9.55 -33.96
N GLU A 209 -40.59 -9.82 -35.16
CA GLU A 209 -41.98 -9.57 -35.53
C GLU A 209 -42.96 -10.36 -34.67
N ARG A 210 -42.69 -11.65 -34.42
CA ARG A 210 -43.50 -12.47 -33.50
C ARG A 210 -43.50 -11.92 -32.07
N ILE A 211 -42.34 -11.51 -31.56
CA ILE A 211 -42.23 -10.90 -30.22
C ILE A 211 -43.01 -9.58 -30.18
N ARG A 212 -42.92 -8.78 -31.26
CA ARG A 212 -43.66 -7.52 -31.39
C ARG A 212 -45.17 -7.76 -31.38
N GLN A 213 -45.65 -8.77 -32.10
CA GLN A 213 -47.06 -9.18 -32.07
C GLN A 213 -47.49 -9.62 -30.67
N SER A 214 -46.68 -10.43 -29.96
CA SER A 214 -47.05 -10.86 -28.60
C SER A 214 -46.99 -9.74 -27.55
N LEU A 215 -46.12 -8.74 -27.73
CA LEU A 215 -45.96 -7.65 -26.76
C LEU A 215 -46.92 -6.48 -26.99
N TYR A 216 -47.30 -6.23 -28.25
CA TYR A 216 -48.08 -5.06 -28.64
C TYR A 216 -49.40 -5.41 -29.33
N GLY A 217 -49.64 -6.67 -29.69
CA GLY A 217 -50.92 -7.15 -30.19
C GLY A 217 -51.93 -7.18 -29.04
N ARG A 218 -53.12 -6.65 -29.28
CA ARG A 218 -54.22 -6.72 -28.33
C ARG A 218 -54.99 -8.02 -28.58
N ASP A 219 -54.72 -9.04 -27.77
CA ASP A 219 -55.39 -10.36 -27.85
C ASP A 219 -56.93 -10.24 -27.90
N ASP A 220 -57.50 -9.21 -27.25
CA ASP A 220 -58.93 -8.93 -27.25
C ASP A 220 -59.44 -8.47 -28.62
N LEU A 221 -58.72 -7.60 -29.33
CA LEU A 221 -59.14 -7.11 -30.66
C LEU A 221 -58.90 -8.17 -31.74
N GLU A 222 -57.81 -8.92 -31.65
CA GLU A 222 -57.49 -10.00 -32.61
C GLU A 222 -58.52 -11.13 -32.60
N ARG A 223 -59.17 -11.41 -31.46
CA ARG A 223 -60.27 -12.39 -31.36
C ARG A 223 -61.53 -11.97 -32.11
N TYR A 224 -61.83 -10.67 -32.17
CA TYR A 224 -63.06 -10.16 -32.77
C TYR A 224 -62.87 -9.66 -34.21
N LEU A 225 -61.71 -9.11 -34.54
CA LEU A 225 -61.42 -8.49 -35.84
C LEU A 225 -60.46 -9.32 -36.71
N GLY A 226 -59.86 -10.38 -36.15
CA GLY A 226 -58.89 -11.23 -36.82
C GLY A 226 -57.45 -10.69 -36.73
N PRO A 227 -56.45 -11.53 -37.06
CA PRO A 227 -55.05 -11.15 -36.98
C PRO A 227 -54.72 -10.02 -37.97
N GLY A 228 -54.24 -8.88 -37.45
CA GLY A 228 -53.83 -7.72 -38.26
C GLY A 228 -54.86 -6.59 -38.39
N ALA A 229 -55.91 -6.58 -37.55
CA ALA A 229 -56.92 -5.52 -37.55
C ALA A 229 -56.46 -4.18 -36.93
N ASP A 230 -55.30 -4.19 -36.26
CA ASP A 230 -54.74 -3.04 -35.55
C ASP A 230 -53.77 -2.22 -36.44
N GLY A 231 -54.20 -1.93 -37.69
CA GLY A 231 -53.40 -1.23 -38.71
C GLY A 231 -54.03 0.07 -39.17
#